data_AF-A0A7R6PA66-F1
#
_entry.id   AF-A0A7R6PA66-F1
#
_cell.length_a   1.000
_cell.length_b   1.000
_cell.length_c   1.000
_cell.angle_alpha   90.00
_cell.angle_beta   90.00
_cell.angle_gamma   90.00
#
_symmetry.space_group_name_H-M   'P 1'
#
loop_
_entity.id
_entity.type
_entity.pdbx_description
1 polymer ?
#
loop_
_entity_poly.entity_id
_entity_poly.type
_entity_poly.pdbx_seq_one_letter_code
_entity_poly.pdbx_strand_id
1 'polypeptide(L)'
;MNIRCLPHLNTREAWLSFCQREVSCCFTEQPEALVDFQSNYLMITVLDANTRHGKQATKYSLGARNSLEPAWKFIKACDFNLQIMIDGLSQVNFDGNVRDNSLLKAHTELTVRKFFSKERAVISPGHLGRLLPLTCAPKHWDLQHLQQLLANHQYQDLRTEQLALPNNDDFMVEFKGIPAPEAQAMLVEVINQPDQWQVRPHPNDPKRLIVLRQNAPLCSFEPDYHSPKPKMAHRGTRWTTTL
;
A
#
# COMPACT_ATOMS: atom_id res chain seq x y z
N MET A 1 7.49 -12.24 10.65
CA MET A 1 8.57 -11.69 9.79
C MET A 1 8.34 -10.19 9.67
N ASN A 2 9.31 -9.35 10.07
CA ASN A 2 9.20 -7.89 10.01
C ASN A 2 10.01 -7.38 8.81
N ILE A 3 9.33 -7.00 7.72
CA ILE A 3 9.98 -6.45 6.52
C ILE A 3 10.35 -5.00 6.82
N ARG A 4 11.65 -4.68 6.75
CA ARG A 4 12.12 -3.33 7.10
C ARG A 4 11.85 -2.32 5.97
N CYS A 5 11.61 -1.08 6.37
CA CYS A 5 11.57 0.07 5.47
C CYS A 5 12.95 0.73 5.45
N LEU A 6 13.48 0.97 4.26
CA LEU A 6 14.69 1.75 4.02
C LEU A 6 14.31 3.04 3.31
N PRO A 7 15.02 4.16 3.54
CA PRO A 7 14.75 5.39 2.83
C PRO A 7 14.96 5.19 1.31
N HIS A 8 16.02 4.48 0.93
CA HIS A 8 16.36 4.21 -0.47
C HIS A 8 17.34 3.03 -0.61
N LEU A 9 17.50 2.54 -1.85
CA LEU A 9 18.61 1.69 -2.28
C LEU A 9 19.35 2.38 -3.43
N ASN A 10 19.95 3.54 -3.14
CA ASN A 10 20.60 4.39 -4.13
C ASN A 10 22.13 4.49 -3.99
N THR A 11 22.74 3.70 -3.11
CA THR A 11 24.19 3.69 -2.89
C THR A 11 24.73 2.27 -2.73
N ARG A 12 26.01 2.09 -3.05
CA ARG A 12 26.71 0.81 -2.89
C ARG A 12 26.62 0.28 -1.46
N GLU A 13 26.78 1.15 -0.47
CA GLU A 13 26.74 0.80 0.95
C GLU A 13 25.34 0.32 1.36
N ALA A 14 24.28 0.96 0.84
CA ALA A 14 22.90 0.56 1.10
C ALA A 14 22.62 -0.84 0.54
N TRP A 15 23.09 -1.12 -0.68
CA TRP A 15 22.96 -2.45 -1.30
C TRP A 15 23.79 -3.53 -0.58
N LEU A 16 25.02 -3.22 -0.17
CA LEU A 16 25.83 -4.17 0.62
C LEU A 16 25.18 -4.46 1.97
N SER A 17 24.70 -3.42 2.67
CA SER A 17 23.97 -3.57 3.93
C SER A 17 22.67 -4.35 3.77
N PHE A 18 22.01 -4.22 2.62
CA PHE A 18 20.81 -5.00 2.29
C PHE A 18 21.13 -6.48 2.09
N CYS A 19 22.15 -6.82 1.29
CA CYS A 19 22.54 -8.20 1.00
C CYS A 19 23.16 -8.94 2.20
N GLN A 20 23.74 -8.23 3.16
CA GLN A 20 24.30 -8.83 4.38
C GLN A 20 23.23 -9.26 5.40
N ARG A 21 21.95 -8.99 5.15
CA ARG A 21 20.86 -9.34 6.06
C ARG A 21 20.47 -10.80 5.92
N GLU A 22 20.01 -11.36 7.03
CA GLU A 22 19.42 -12.70 7.10
C GLU A 22 18.28 -12.90 6.09
N VAL A 23 17.45 -11.87 5.92
CA VAL A 23 16.44 -11.81 4.86
C VAL A 23 16.69 -10.56 4.02
N SER A 24 17.10 -10.76 2.78
CA SER A 24 17.26 -9.69 1.79
C SER A 24 15.89 -9.30 1.21
N CYS A 25 15.05 -8.69 2.02
CA CYS A 25 13.73 -8.19 1.66
C CYS A 25 13.47 -6.86 2.38
N CYS A 26 13.14 -5.80 1.65
CA CYS A 26 12.85 -4.49 2.21
C CYS A 26 11.90 -3.68 1.33
N PHE A 27 11.18 -2.76 1.97
CA PHE A 27 10.52 -1.67 1.27
C PHE A 27 11.47 -0.47 1.15
N THR A 28 11.41 0.26 0.05
CA THR A 28 12.06 1.55 -0.13
C THR A 28 11.02 2.66 -0.20
N GLU A 29 11.31 3.81 0.40
CA GLU A 29 10.44 4.99 0.34
C GLU A 29 10.64 5.77 -0.97
N GLN A 30 11.88 5.86 -1.45
CA GLN A 30 12.24 6.56 -2.69
C GLN A 30 13.22 5.75 -3.55
N PRO A 31 12.79 5.18 -4.68
CA PRO A 31 11.38 5.04 -5.13
C PRO A 31 10.56 4.12 -4.23
N GLU A 32 9.23 4.27 -4.26
CA GLU A 32 8.31 3.40 -3.52
C GLU A 32 8.26 2.00 -4.16
N ALA A 33 8.96 1.05 -3.55
CA ALA A 33 9.09 -0.31 -4.07
C ALA A 33 9.30 -1.35 -2.97
N LEU A 34 8.96 -2.60 -3.27
CA LEU A 34 9.41 -3.77 -2.52
C LEU A 34 10.55 -4.42 -3.29
N VAL A 35 11.70 -4.54 -2.65
CA VAL A 35 12.91 -5.16 -3.18
C VAL A 35 13.22 -6.41 -2.39
N ASP A 36 13.35 -7.54 -3.06
CA ASP A 36 13.76 -8.80 -2.45
C ASP A 36 14.68 -9.63 -3.34
N PHE A 37 15.43 -10.55 -2.74
CA PHE A 37 16.11 -11.62 -3.46
C PHE A 37 15.38 -12.94 -3.25
N GLN A 38 14.96 -13.56 -4.36
CA GLN A 38 14.39 -14.90 -4.40
C GLN A 38 15.39 -15.84 -5.09
N SER A 39 16.11 -16.60 -4.27
CA SER A 39 17.24 -17.42 -4.71
C SER A 39 18.31 -16.57 -5.43
N ASN A 40 18.43 -16.70 -6.75
CA ASN A 40 19.42 -16.00 -7.58
C ASN A 40 18.85 -14.81 -8.35
N TYR A 41 17.58 -14.45 -8.10
CA TYR A 41 16.89 -13.37 -8.80
C TYR A 41 16.57 -12.22 -7.86
N LEU A 42 16.87 -11.01 -8.32
CA LEU A 42 16.38 -9.77 -7.77
C LEU A 42 14.92 -9.56 -8.21
N MET A 43 14.02 -9.42 -7.26
CA MET A 43 12.66 -8.93 -7.50
C MET A 43 12.58 -7.45 -7.17
N ILE A 44 11.99 -6.68 -8.08
CA ILE A 44 11.61 -5.29 -7.85
C ILE A 44 10.11 -5.18 -8.12
N THR A 45 9.34 -4.91 -7.07
CA THR A 45 7.90 -4.61 -7.19
C THR A 45 7.72 -3.11 -7.05
N VAL A 46 7.35 -2.44 -8.13
CA VAL A 46 7.08 -0.99 -8.13
C VAL A 46 5.69 -0.75 -7.53
N LEU A 47 5.63 0.07 -6.48
CA LEU A 47 4.43 0.34 -5.69
C LEU A 47 4.05 1.82 -5.80
N ASP A 48 3.98 2.35 -7.02
CA ASP A 48 3.67 3.77 -7.25
C ASP A 48 2.29 4.17 -6.68
N ALA A 49 2.04 5.48 -6.58
CA ALA A 49 0.77 6.02 -6.10
C ALA A 49 -0.46 5.58 -6.93
N ASN A 50 -0.26 5.12 -8.16
CA ASN A 50 -1.32 4.58 -9.01
C ASN A 50 -1.60 3.10 -8.74
N THR A 51 -0.67 2.39 -8.10
CA THR A 51 -0.77 0.99 -7.70
C THR A 51 -1.65 0.88 -6.46
N ARG A 52 -2.96 1.09 -6.66
CA ARG A 52 -3.93 1.28 -5.57
C ARG A 52 -3.82 0.25 -4.45
N HIS A 53 -3.51 -1.04 -4.71
CA HIS A 53 -3.41 -2.07 -3.67
C HIS A 53 -2.43 -3.21 -3.99
N GLY A 54 -1.32 -2.95 -4.67
CA GLY A 54 -0.31 -3.99 -4.99
C GLY A 54 -0.74 -5.07 -6.01
N LYS A 55 -2.04 -5.27 -6.24
CA LYS A 55 -2.62 -6.23 -7.22
C LYS A 55 -2.36 -5.86 -8.68
N GLN A 56 -1.96 -4.62 -8.95
CA GLN A 56 -1.55 -4.14 -10.28
C GLN A 56 -0.09 -3.69 -10.29
N ALA A 57 0.66 -3.99 -9.22
CA ALA A 57 2.06 -3.62 -9.12
C ALA A 57 2.85 -4.26 -10.27
N THR A 58 3.66 -3.44 -10.93
CA THR A 58 4.61 -3.93 -11.92
C THR A 58 5.76 -4.62 -11.18
N LYS A 59 5.97 -5.90 -11.48
CA LYS A 59 7.06 -6.70 -10.94
C LYS A 59 8.09 -6.97 -12.03
N TYR A 60 9.35 -6.74 -11.68
CA TYR A 60 10.50 -7.13 -12.47
C TYR A 60 11.25 -8.25 -11.76
N SER A 61 11.59 -9.30 -12.49
CA SER A 61 12.49 -10.37 -12.05
C SER A 61 13.77 -10.29 -12.88
N LEU A 62 14.92 -10.15 -12.22
CA LEU A 62 16.22 -10.03 -12.86
C LEU A 62 17.22 -11.00 -12.23
N GLY A 63 17.85 -11.84 -13.03
CA GLY A 63 18.88 -12.73 -12.52
C GLY A 63 19.19 -13.88 -13.46
N ALA A 64 19.85 -14.90 -12.92
CA ALA A 64 20.18 -16.11 -13.64
C ALA A 64 19.87 -17.33 -12.77
N ARG A 65 19.70 -18.50 -13.41
CA ARG A 65 19.38 -19.74 -12.68
C ARG A 65 20.49 -20.15 -11.71
N ASN A 66 21.75 -19.96 -12.11
CA ASN A 66 22.89 -20.60 -11.46
C ASN A 66 23.75 -19.65 -10.63
N SER A 67 23.51 -18.33 -10.68
CA SER A 67 24.35 -17.35 -10.01
C SER A 67 23.60 -16.05 -9.74
N LEU A 68 23.93 -15.42 -8.61
CA LEU A 68 23.52 -14.06 -8.26
C LEU A 68 24.35 -13.00 -9.00
N GLU A 69 25.53 -13.39 -9.51
CA GLU A 69 26.48 -12.48 -10.14
C GLU A 69 25.87 -11.62 -11.27
N PRO A 70 24.98 -12.15 -12.15
CA PRO A 70 24.35 -11.33 -13.18
C PRO A 70 23.43 -10.24 -12.61
N ALA A 71 22.68 -10.53 -11.55
CA ALA A 71 21.86 -9.53 -10.86
C ALA A 71 22.75 -8.46 -10.20
N TRP A 72 23.86 -8.87 -9.58
CA TRP A 72 24.81 -7.92 -8.98
C TRP A 72 25.53 -7.06 -10.02
N LYS A 73 25.89 -7.61 -11.19
CA LYS A 73 26.44 -6.85 -12.32
C LYS A 73 25.45 -5.81 -12.83
N PHE A 74 24.17 -6.17 -12.93
CA PHE A 74 23.11 -5.22 -13.29
C PHE A 74 22.98 -4.08 -12.26
N ILE A 75 22.99 -4.39 -10.96
CA ILE A 75 22.98 -3.38 -9.89
C ILE A 75 24.16 -2.41 -10.05
N LYS A 76 25.37 -2.93 -10.33
CA LYS A 76 26.57 -2.12 -10.60
C LYS A 76 26.43 -1.26 -11.86
N ALA A 77 25.88 -1.82 -12.94
CA ALA A 77 25.71 -1.11 -14.20
C ALA A 77 24.74 0.07 -14.08
N CYS A 78 23.77 -0.02 -13.16
CA CYS A 78 22.87 1.07 -12.80
C CYS A 78 23.40 1.96 -11.67
N ASP A 79 24.71 1.93 -11.42
CA ASP A 79 25.41 2.71 -10.38
C ASP A 79 24.77 2.58 -9.00
N PHE A 80 24.32 1.38 -8.64
CA PHE A 80 23.65 1.09 -7.36
C PHE A 80 22.40 1.94 -7.10
N ASN A 81 21.80 2.52 -8.14
CA ASN A 81 20.64 3.41 -8.03
C ASN A 81 19.34 2.70 -8.43
N LEU A 82 18.46 2.47 -7.46
CA LEU A 82 17.19 1.78 -7.68
C LEU A 82 16.26 2.53 -8.64
N GLN A 83 16.26 3.86 -8.62
CA GLN A 83 15.47 4.66 -9.56
C GLN A 83 15.96 4.44 -11.00
N ILE A 84 17.28 4.48 -11.23
CA ILE A 84 17.87 4.22 -12.56
C ILE A 84 17.51 2.82 -13.04
N MET A 85 17.52 1.81 -12.16
CA MET A 85 17.08 0.46 -12.49
C MET A 85 15.61 0.43 -12.94
N ILE A 86 14.71 1.04 -12.16
CA ILE A 86 13.27 1.07 -12.47
C ILE A 86 13.00 1.83 -13.76
N ASP A 87 13.63 2.98 -13.96
CA ASP A 87 13.49 3.80 -15.18
C ASP A 87 13.98 3.02 -16.40
N GLY A 88 15.16 2.41 -16.32
CA GLY A 88 15.70 1.58 -17.39
C GLY A 88 14.80 0.39 -17.72
N LEU A 89 14.27 -0.29 -16.71
CA LEU A 89 13.36 -1.42 -16.90
C LEU A 89 12.01 -1.00 -17.47
N SER A 90 11.51 0.18 -17.12
CA SER A 90 10.25 0.70 -17.66
C SER A 90 10.30 0.97 -19.16
N GLN A 91 11.49 1.28 -19.69
CA GLN A 91 11.74 1.58 -21.10
C GLN A 91 12.01 0.34 -21.95
N VAL A 92 12.25 -0.82 -21.34
CA VAL A 92 12.51 -2.08 -22.04
C VAL A 92 11.22 -2.63 -22.64
N ASN A 93 11.26 -2.95 -23.94
CA ASN A 93 10.18 -3.70 -24.56
C ASN A 93 10.33 -5.20 -24.23
N PHE A 94 9.36 -5.75 -23.50
CA PHE A 94 9.33 -7.16 -23.08
C PHE A 94 8.53 -8.06 -24.04
N ASP A 95 7.90 -7.49 -25.07
CA ASP A 95 7.12 -8.23 -26.09
C ASP A 95 8.02 -8.85 -27.18
N GLY A 96 9.32 -8.53 -27.19
CA GLY A 96 10.33 -9.04 -28.13
C GLY A 96 11.47 -9.79 -27.44
N ASN A 97 12.32 -10.46 -28.23
CA ASN A 97 13.51 -11.15 -27.73
C ASN A 97 14.40 -10.17 -26.93
N VAL A 98 14.57 -10.45 -25.62
CA VAL A 98 15.28 -9.62 -24.63
C VAL A 98 16.70 -9.19 -25.04
N ARG A 99 17.29 -9.88 -26.04
CA ARG A 99 18.66 -9.69 -26.55
C ARG A 99 18.91 -8.36 -27.27
N ASP A 100 17.87 -7.63 -27.71
CA ASP A 100 18.04 -6.39 -28.47
C ASP A 100 18.14 -5.10 -27.63
N ASN A 101 17.97 -5.20 -26.30
CA ASN A 101 18.03 -4.04 -25.40
C ASN A 101 19.47 -3.69 -25.00
N SER A 102 19.93 -2.49 -25.34
CA SER A 102 21.29 -1.99 -25.03
C SER A 102 21.65 -2.07 -23.54
N LEU A 103 20.68 -1.87 -22.65
CA LEU A 103 20.81 -2.04 -21.19
C LEU A 103 21.18 -3.48 -20.77
N LEU A 104 20.80 -4.49 -21.56
CA LEU A 104 20.96 -5.91 -21.25
C LEU A 104 22.03 -6.61 -22.10
N LYS A 105 22.49 -5.97 -23.19
CA LYS A 105 23.49 -6.51 -24.14
C LYS A 105 24.85 -6.85 -23.51
N ALA A 106 25.14 -6.38 -22.29
CA ALA A 106 26.38 -6.71 -21.57
C ALA A 106 26.36 -8.08 -20.88
N HIS A 107 25.20 -8.73 -20.71
CA HIS A 107 25.07 -9.90 -19.83
C HIS A 107 24.26 -11.02 -20.48
N THR A 108 24.95 -11.89 -21.25
CA THR A 108 24.39 -13.05 -21.97
C THR A 108 23.64 -14.05 -21.09
N GLU A 109 23.90 -14.05 -19.78
CA GLU A 109 23.25 -14.94 -18.80
C GLU A 109 22.10 -14.28 -18.02
N LEU A 110 21.90 -12.96 -18.16
CA LEU A 110 20.88 -12.23 -17.43
C LEU A 110 19.50 -12.42 -18.06
N THR A 111 18.58 -13.01 -17.30
CA THR A 111 17.17 -13.09 -17.64
C THR A 111 16.43 -11.94 -16.96
N VAL A 112 15.62 -11.21 -17.73
CA VAL A 112 14.75 -10.16 -17.23
C VAL A 112 13.32 -10.45 -17.65
N ARG A 113 12.37 -10.37 -16.71
CA ARG A 113 10.94 -10.56 -16.96
C ARG A 113 10.12 -9.46 -16.28
N LYS A 114 9.09 -8.99 -16.97
CA LYS A 114 8.06 -8.09 -16.43
C LYS A 114 6.75 -8.86 -16.27
N PHE A 115 6.09 -8.72 -15.14
CA PHE A 115 4.77 -9.30 -14.89
C PHE A 115 4.00 -8.47 -13.87
N PHE A 116 2.68 -8.65 -13.82
CA PHE A 116 1.84 -8.04 -12.79
C PHE A 116 1.71 -8.98 -11.59
N SER A 117 1.64 -8.42 -10.38
CA SER A 117 1.42 -9.21 -9.17
C SER A 117 0.05 -9.90 -9.21
N LYS A 118 0.03 -11.23 -9.41
CA LYS A 118 -1.21 -12.03 -9.36
C LYS A 118 -1.65 -12.38 -7.94
N GLU A 119 -0.78 -12.16 -6.95
CA GLU A 119 -0.96 -12.55 -5.54
C GLU A 119 -1.34 -11.37 -4.63
N ARG A 120 -1.66 -11.74 -3.38
CA ARG A 120 -2.04 -10.91 -2.21
C ARG A 120 -1.54 -9.47 -2.29
N ALA A 121 -2.46 -8.52 -2.06
CA ALA A 121 -2.20 -7.08 -2.08
C ALA A 121 -0.94 -6.73 -1.27
N VAL A 122 0.16 -6.39 -1.95
CA VAL A 122 1.36 -5.83 -1.31
C VAL A 122 1.08 -4.35 -1.10
N ILE A 123 0.79 -3.98 0.13
CA ILE A 123 0.58 -2.58 0.52
C ILE A 123 1.95 -2.04 0.95
N SER A 124 2.42 -1.00 0.26
CA SER A 124 3.63 -0.28 0.68
C SER A 124 3.45 0.30 2.09
N PRO A 125 4.48 0.28 2.94
CA PRO A 125 4.50 1.00 4.20
C PRO A 125 4.24 2.51 4.06
N GLY A 126 4.56 3.12 2.91
CA GLY A 126 4.20 4.52 2.60
C GLY A 126 2.68 4.71 2.49
N HIS A 127 1.98 3.76 1.87
CA HIS A 127 0.51 3.67 1.87
C HIS A 127 -0.07 3.19 3.21
N LEU A 128 0.72 2.51 4.06
CA LEU A 128 0.44 2.28 5.48
C LEU A 128 1.00 3.39 6.38
N GLY A 129 1.35 4.55 5.80
CA GLY A 129 1.84 5.70 6.54
C GLY A 129 0.88 6.02 7.69
N ARG A 130 1.37 6.70 8.74
CA ARG A 130 0.49 7.13 9.84
C ARG A 130 -0.73 7.77 9.20
N LEU A 131 -1.90 7.15 9.35
CA LEU A 131 -3.16 7.71 8.91
C LEU A 131 -3.31 8.99 9.73
N LEU A 132 -2.82 10.11 9.19
CA LEU A 132 -2.81 11.37 9.91
C LEU A 132 -4.25 11.85 10.02
N PRO A 133 -4.61 12.51 11.13
CA PRO A 133 -5.94 13.07 11.27
C PRO A 133 -6.19 14.11 10.18
N LEU A 134 -7.42 14.12 9.67
CA LEU A 134 -7.88 15.16 8.76
C LEU A 134 -8.14 16.45 9.54
N THR A 135 -7.58 17.54 9.05
CA THR A 135 -7.74 18.89 9.64
C THR A 135 -8.79 19.73 8.92
N CYS A 136 -9.21 19.32 7.72
CA CYS A 136 -10.25 19.98 6.94
C CYS A 136 -10.94 19.00 5.98
N ALA A 137 -12.10 19.40 5.47
CA ALA A 137 -12.83 18.63 4.47
C ALA A 137 -12.09 18.64 3.11
N PRO A 138 -11.85 17.47 2.49
CA PRO A 138 -11.27 17.41 1.15
C PRO A 138 -12.28 17.88 0.09
N LYS A 139 -11.77 18.31 -1.07
CA LYS A 139 -12.62 18.64 -2.24
C LYS A 139 -13.36 17.42 -2.79
N HIS A 140 -12.74 16.24 -2.70
CA HIS A 140 -13.29 14.97 -3.13
C HIS A 140 -13.02 13.92 -2.06
N TRP A 141 -14.04 13.12 -1.76
CA TRP A 141 -13.93 12.03 -0.80
C TRP A 141 -13.46 10.75 -1.49
N ASP A 142 -12.50 10.07 -0.88
CA ASP A 142 -12.03 8.75 -1.29
C ASP A 142 -11.79 7.84 -0.08
N LEU A 143 -11.41 6.59 -0.34
CA LEU A 143 -11.19 5.60 0.72
C LEU A 143 -10.02 5.94 1.64
N GLN A 144 -9.02 6.70 1.20
CA GLN A 144 -7.91 7.12 2.06
C GLN A 144 -8.43 8.09 3.12
N HIS A 145 -9.29 9.03 2.75
CA HIS A 145 -9.94 9.93 3.71
C HIS A 145 -10.82 9.16 4.70
N LEU A 146 -11.57 8.16 4.23
CA LEU A 146 -12.34 7.28 5.12
C LEU A 146 -11.42 6.55 6.11
N GLN A 147 -10.32 5.97 5.64
CA GLN A 147 -9.34 5.29 6.50
C GLN A 147 -8.76 6.25 7.55
N GLN A 148 -8.44 7.49 7.18
CA GLN A 148 -7.96 8.52 8.11
C GLN A 148 -8.98 8.84 9.20
N LEU A 149 -10.26 9.04 8.83
CA LEU A 149 -11.30 9.33 9.81
C LEU A 149 -11.53 8.16 10.77
N LEU A 150 -11.61 6.93 10.26
CA LEU A 150 -11.83 5.74 11.06
C LEU A 150 -10.64 5.47 12.01
N ALA A 151 -9.41 5.58 11.51
CA ALA A 151 -8.21 5.31 12.31
C ALA A 151 -7.96 6.34 13.42
N ASN A 152 -8.40 7.59 13.21
CA ASN A 152 -8.26 8.67 14.18
C ASN A 152 -9.50 8.90 15.05
N HIS A 153 -10.55 8.09 14.88
CA HIS A 153 -11.85 8.30 15.55
C HIS A 153 -12.43 9.70 15.31
N GLN A 154 -12.24 10.22 14.10
CA GLN A 154 -12.66 11.55 13.66
C GLN A 154 -14.06 11.50 13.04
N TYR A 155 -15.01 10.93 13.77
CA TYR A 155 -16.39 10.82 13.34
C TYR A 155 -17.33 10.97 14.53
N GLN A 156 -18.50 11.54 14.29
CA GLN A 156 -19.57 11.68 15.25
C GLN A 156 -20.85 11.05 14.71
N ASP A 157 -21.71 10.63 15.63
CA ASP A 157 -23.06 10.17 15.32
C ASP A 157 -23.09 9.11 14.19
N LEU A 158 -22.32 8.04 14.39
CA LEU A 158 -22.27 6.90 13.46
C LEU A 158 -23.60 6.15 13.49
N ARG A 159 -24.32 6.16 12.37
CA ARG A 159 -25.63 5.54 12.19
C ARG A 159 -25.58 4.40 11.19
N THR A 160 -26.42 3.39 11.41
CA THR A 160 -26.64 2.35 10.41
C THR A 160 -27.54 2.89 9.30
N GLU A 161 -27.17 2.63 8.05
CA GLU A 161 -27.98 2.92 6.86
C GLU A 161 -28.49 1.63 6.21
N GLN A 162 -28.26 0.49 6.87
CA GLN A 162 -28.80 -0.80 6.44
C GLN A 162 -30.30 -0.84 6.71
N LEU A 163 -31.07 -0.38 5.74
CA LEU A 163 -32.52 -0.52 5.75
C LEU A 163 -32.93 -1.94 5.40
N ALA A 164 -33.83 -2.48 6.21
CA ALA A 164 -34.55 -3.71 5.94
C ALA A 164 -35.40 -3.55 4.67
N LEU A 165 -35.16 -4.44 3.71
CA LEU A 165 -35.92 -4.75 2.49
C LEU A 165 -35.68 -3.87 1.23
N PRO A 166 -35.57 -4.52 0.04
CA PRO A 166 -35.51 -3.83 -1.25
C PRO A 166 -36.88 -3.24 -1.60
N ASN A 167 -36.90 -2.01 -2.13
CA ASN A 167 -38.05 -1.25 -2.70
C ASN A 167 -38.65 -0.10 -1.87
N ASN A 168 -37.98 0.45 -0.86
CA ASN A 168 -38.35 1.76 -0.32
C ASN A 168 -37.26 2.78 -0.64
N ASP A 169 -37.61 3.82 -1.40
CA ASP A 169 -36.77 5.01 -1.65
C ASP A 169 -36.65 5.91 -0.42
N ASP A 170 -37.31 5.53 0.68
CA ASP A 170 -37.22 6.20 1.97
C ASP A 170 -35.96 5.76 2.72
N PHE A 171 -34.89 6.55 2.56
CA PHE A 171 -33.59 6.40 3.22
C PHE A 171 -33.60 6.53 4.76
N MET A 172 -34.74 6.48 5.43
CA MET A 172 -34.82 6.73 6.87
C MET A 172 -35.92 5.89 7.53
N VAL A 173 -35.58 4.65 7.89
CA VAL A 173 -36.25 3.95 8.99
C VAL A 173 -35.16 3.65 10.00
N GLU A 174 -35.13 4.41 11.10
CA GLU A 174 -34.33 4.05 12.29
C GLU A 174 -34.84 2.71 12.84
N PHE A 175 -34.42 1.61 12.24
CA PHE A 175 -34.63 0.29 12.81
C PHE A 175 -33.70 0.18 14.02
N LYS A 176 -34.28 0.39 15.21
CA LYS A 176 -33.65 0.27 16.54
C LYS A 176 -33.02 -1.10 16.86
N GLY A 177 -32.78 -1.96 15.87
CA GLY A 177 -32.30 -3.33 16.04
C GLY A 177 -30.95 -3.66 15.37
N ILE A 178 -30.48 -2.88 14.39
CA ILE A 178 -29.19 -3.15 13.74
C ILE A 178 -28.14 -2.20 14.32
N PRO A 179 -27.12 -2.70 15.05
CA PRO A 179 -26.07 -1.84 15.56
C PRO A 179 -25.27 -1.25 14.39
N ALA A 180 -24.80 -0.02 14.55
CA ALA A 180 -23.85 0.54 13.61
C ALA A 180 -22.58 -0.33 13.53
N PRO A 181 -21.96 -0.47 12.35
CA PRO A 181 -20.74 -1.26 12.20
C PRO A 181 -19.61 -0.68 13.06
N GLU A 182 -18.80 -1.55 13.64
CA GLU A 182 -17.63 -1.13 14.42
C GLU A 182 -16.59 -0.47 13.50
N ALA A 183 -16.17 0.76 13.83
CA ALA A 183 -15.24 1.54 13.01
C ALA A 183 -13.90 0.83 12.77
N GLN A 184 -13.39 0.11 13.76
CA GLN A 184 -12.14 -0.64 13.64
C GLN A 184 -12.28 -1.84 12.70
N ALA A 185 -13.40 -2.57 12.78
CA ALA A 185 -13.70 -3.67 11.86
C ALA A 185 -13.85 -3.14 10.43
N MET A 186 -14.57 -2.02 10.26
CA MET A 186 -14.73 -1.34 8.97
C MET A 186 -13.39 -0.92 8.38
N LEU A 187 -12.51 -0.32 9.17
CA LEU A 187 -11.16 0.08 8.73
C LEU A 187 -10.38 -1.13 8.19
N VAL A 188 -10.40 -2.26 8.91
CA VAL A 188 -9.74 -3.49 8.50
C VAL A 188 -10.34 -4.04 7.20
N GLU A 189 -11.66 -4.03 7.06
CA GLU A 189 -12.33 -4.49 5.84
C GLU A 189 -12.09 -3.58 4.63
N VAL A 190 -12.07 -2.26 4.81
CA VAL A 190 -11.75 -1.27 3.77
C VAL A 190 -10.31 -1.48 3.28
N ILE A 191 -9.36 -1.77 4.18
CA ILE A 191 -7.97 -2.08 3.81
C ILE A 191 -7.89 -3.40 3.03
N ASN A 192 -8.66 -4.41 3.42
CA ASN A 192 -8.58 -5.75 2.81
C ASN A 192 -9.34 -5.88 1.48
N GLN A 193 -10.46 -5.18 1.31
CA GLN A 193 -11.37 -5.33 0.16
C GLN A 193 -11.83 -3.99 -0.45
N PRO A 194 -10.93 -3.03 -0.71
CA PRO A 194 -11.26 -1.64 -1.07
C PRO A 194 -12.18 -1.50 -2.29
N ASP A 195 -12.08 -2.43 -3.26
CA ASP A 195 -12.92 -2.45 -4.47
C ASP A 195 -14.42 -2.59 -4.15
N GLN A 196 -14.76 -3.08 -2.96
CA GLN A 196 -16.13 -3.21 -2.49
C GLN A 196 -16.62 -1.98 -1.74
N TRP A 197 -15.77 -0.98 -1.46
CA TRP A 197 -16.12 0.15 -0.61
C TRP A 197 -16.16 1.46 -1.38
N GLN A 198 -17.06 2.34 -0.99
CA GLN A 198 -17.13 3.71 -1.48
C GLN A 198 -17.51 4.65 -0.34
N VAL A 199 -17.03 5.89 -0.41
CA VAL A 199 -17.43 6.97 0.50
C VAL A 199 -17.77 8.20 -0.33
N ARG A 200 -18.84 8.89 0.03
CA ARG A 200 -19.28 10.12 -0.64
C ARG A 200 -20.10 10.99 0.31
N PRO A 201 -20.32 12.28 -0.01
CA PRO A 201 -21.30 13.11 0.70
C PRO A 201 -22.68 12.44 0.72
N HIS A 202 -23.38 12.54 1.84
CA HIS A 202 -24.71 11.97 1.98
C HIS A 202 -25.71 12.78 1.12
N PRO A 203 -26.57 12.11 0.32
CA PRO A 203 -27.43 12.79 -0.66
C PRO A 203 -28.47 13.71 0.00
N ASN A 204 -28.95 13.34 1.19
CA ASN A 204 -30.01 14.06 1.90
C ASN A 204 -29.46 14.93 3.06
N ASP A 205 -28.15 14.86 3.35
CA ASP A 205 -27.55 15.61 4.45
C ASP A 205 -26.13 16.07 4.07
N PRO A 206 -25.92 17.36 3.78
CA PRO A 206 -24.61 17.86 3.33
C PRO A 206 -23.53 17.79 4.42
N LYS A 207 -23.88 17.58 5.69
CA LYS A 207 -22.92 17.48 6.80
C LYS A 207 -22.39 16.06 6.99
N ARG A 208 -23.06 15.06 6.40
CA ARG A 208 -22.74 13.64 6.61
C ARG A 208 -22.02 13.04 5.43
N LEU A 209 -21.25 12.00 5.72
CA LEU A 209 -20.75 11.06 4.73
C LEU A 209 -21.55 9.79 4.78
N ILE A 210 -21.77 9.18 3.62
CA ILE A 210 -22.34 7.85 3.48
C ILE A 210 -21.25 6.89 3.02
N VAL A 211 -21.16 5.76 3.71
CA VAL A 211 -20.27 4.64 3.37
C VAL A 211 -21.10 3.55 2.73
N LEU A 212 -20.68 3.10 1.55
CA LEU A 212 -21.32 2.02 0.81
C LEU A 212 -20.40 0.80 0.75
N ARG A 213 -20.99 -0.37 0.88
CA ARG A 213 -20.36 -1.67 0.62
C ARG A 213 -21.10 -2.36 -0.52
N GLN A 214 -20.40 -2.73 -1.59
CA GLN A 214 -20.97 -3.34 -2.80
C GLN A 214 -22.14 -2.52 -3.38
N ASN A 215 -22.00 -1.19 -3.42
CA ASN A 215 -23.03 -0.22 -3.81
C ASN A 215 -24.28 -0.17 -2.91
N ALA A 216 -24.34 -0.91 -1.79
CA ALA A 216 -25.39 -0.79 -0.80
C ALA A 216 -24.95 0.16 0.34
N PRO A 217 -25.80 1.09 0.78
CA PRO A 217 -25.59 1.89 1.99
C PRO A 217 -25.32 1.00 3.21
N LEU A 218 -24.25 1.28 3.94
CA LEU A 218 -23.89 0.57 5.17
C LEU A 218 -24.10 1.45 6.40
N CYS A 219 -23.48 2.63 6.41
CA CYS A 219 -23.54 3.55 7.53
C CYS A 219 -23.32 5.00 7.07
N SER A 220 -23.69 5.95 7.94
CA SER A 220 -23.39 7.36 7.76
C SER A 220 -22.87 7.98 9.06
N PHE A 221 -22.08 9.03 8.95
CA PHE A 221 -21.55 9.77 10.09
C PHE A 221 -21.17 11.20 9.72
N GLU A 222 -21.00 12.05 10.72
CA GLU A 222 -20.47 13.41 10.57
C GLU A 222 -18.94 13.39 10.77
N PRO A 223 -18.13 13.90 9.82
CA PRO A 223 -16.69 13.96 9.97
C PRO A 223 -16.29 15.00 11.03
N ASP A 224 -15.37 14.63 11.91
CA ASP A 224 -14.86 15.50 12.98
C ASP A 224 -13.39 15.86 12.74
N TYR A 225 -13.11 17.12 12.40
CA TYR A 225 -11.76 17.58 12.08
C TYR A 225 -10.93 17.99 13.29
N HIS A 226 -11.43 17.80 14.52
CA HIS A 226 -10.64 18.09 15.71
C HIS A 226 -9.47 17.12 15.82
N SER A 227 -8.30 17.64 16.22
CA SER A 227 -7.12 16.81 16.47
C SER A 227 -7.44 15.74 17.52
N PRO A 228 -7.20 14.44 17.24
CA PRO A 228 -7.47 13.38 18.18
C PRO A 228 -6.61 13.60 19.45
N LYS A 229 -7.21 13.34 20.61
CA LYS A 229 -6.46 13.38 21.88
C LYS A 229 -5.26 12.45 21.76
N PRO A 230 -4.03 12.90 22.12
CA PRO A 230 -2.86 12.06 22.01
C PRO A 230 -3.09 10.78 22.84
N LYS A 231 -3.10 9.62 22.18
CA LYS A 231 -3.10 8.34 22.88
C LYS A 231 -1.85 8.33 23.75
N MET A 232 -2.00 8.40 25.08
CA MET A 232 -0.87 8.26 26.00
C MET A 232 -0.11 7.00 25.58
N ALA A 233 1.14 7.17 25.15
CA ALA A 233 2.00 6.04 24.88
C ALA A 233 2.08 5.26 26.20
N HIS A 234 1.45 4.09 26.28
CA HIS A 234 1.87 3.09 27.23
C HIS A 234 3.32 2.78 26.86
N ARG A 235 4.24 3.44 27.56
CA ARG A 235 5.65 3.03 27.64
C ARG A 235 5.62 1.61 28.18
N GLY A 236 5.55 0.64 27.27
CA GLY A 236 5.93 -0.73 27.59
C GLY A 236 7.32 -0.65 28.20
N THR A 237 7.41 -1.12 29.44
CA THR A 237 8.60 -1.12 30.26
C THR A 237 9.78 -1.62 29.42
N ARG A 238 10.74 -0.74 29.15
CA ARG A 238 12.03 -1.15 28.58
C ARG A 238 12.63 -2.13 29.57
N TRP A 239 12.73 -3.40 29.18
CA TRP A 239 13.60 -4.35 29.86
C TRP A 239 15.02 -3.79 29.78
N THR A 240 15.50 -3.28 30.90
CA THR A 240 16.92 -3.04 31.14
C THR A 240 17.57 -4.40 31.29
N THR A 241 18.23 -4.88 30.24
CA THR A 241 19.21 -5.95 30.39
C THR A 241 20.46 -5.31 30.97
N THR A 242 20.60 -5.40 32.29
CA THR A 242 21.87 -5.18 32.99
C THR A 242 22.79 -6.38 32.76
N LEU A 243 24.00 -6.05 32.28
CA LEU A 243 25.31 -6.74 32.40
C LEU A 243 25.37 -8.24 32.06
#